data_AF-A0A1D2MTX9-F1
#
_entry.id   AF-A0A1D2MTX9-F1
#
_cell.length_a   1.000
_cell.length_b   1.000
_cell.length_c   1.000
_cell.angle_alpha   90.00
_cell.angle_beta   90.00
_cell.angle_gamma   90.00
#
_symmetry.space_group_name_H-M   'P 1'
#
loop_
_entity.id
_entity.type
_entity.pdbx_description
1 polymer ?
#
loop_
_entity_poly.entity_id
_entity_poly.type
_entity_poly.pdbx_seq_one_letter_code
_entity_poly.pdbx_strand_id
1 'polypeptide(L)'
;MLKLFRYGFAELSSISQLSRCLSIGACSRAFTSQARRDPSETDEATAAINEGERLNLESDSTRTNSNADPHQNPYKNEMEETFAPFRFVYPEFLPDPTIKWRNRVREKLERMDMLKRRSNIDIPEFYVGSILSVTLSDRNAPGKTNTFVGICIQREGTAMRSMFTLRNVVDGHGVEITFDLYNPTILNITCLRLEKRLDENLRYLRDAPPEYSTFPFDMVPELRNPDAPVPINTLKVKLNPKPWHAKWQLWDLKGVEDFSHELESREWRKLNTWKFSEGYETAKYDLMKTYRSTIPAEEQTEIYSEVHQQLAKLTASLRKQKRKRTFVKPQKTV
;
A
#
# COMPACT_ATOMS: atom_id res chain seq x y z
N MET A 1 -37.19 -11.70 45.86
CA MET A 1 -36.01 -11.89 46.73
C MET A 1 -34.87 -12.42 45.87
N LEU A 2 -33.77 -11.68 45.70
CA LEU A 2 -32.40 -12.12 45.28
C LEU A 2 -32.27 -13.14 44.10
N LYS A 3 -31.51 -12.90 43.03
CA LYS A 3 -30.12 -12.36 42.96
C LYS A 3 -29.83 -11.68 41.62
N LEU A 4 -29.07 -10.58 41.67
CA LEU A 4 -28.35 -10.04 40.51
C LEU A 4 -27.09 -10.89 40.23
N PHE A 5 -26.80 -11.17 38.96
CA PHE A 5 -25.47 -11.61 38.52
C PHE A 5 -24.69 -10.44 37.95
N ARG A 6 -23.76 -9.90 38.76
CA ARG A 6 -22.61 -9.13 38.26
C ARG A 6 -21.52 -10.12 37.87
N TYR A 7 -21.01 -10.06 36.65
CA TYR A 7 -19.68 -10.57 36.32
C TYR A 7 -18.76 -9.40 36.04
N GLY A 8 -17.72 -9.26 36.86
CA GLY A 8 -16.70 -8.24 36.70
C GLY A 8 -15.65 -8.67 35.68
N PHE A 9 -15.25 -7.76 34.81
CA PHE A 9 -14.03 -7.90 34.02
C PHE A 9 -12.83 -7.58 34.92
N ALA A 10 -11.86 -8.49 35.00
CA ALA A 10 -10.66 -8.30 35.79
C ALA A 10 -9.60 -7.51 35.00
N GLU A 11 -8.95 -6.56 35.66
CA GLU A 11 -7.76 -5.87 35.16
C GLU A 11 -6.57 -6.84 35.10
N LEU A 12 -5.73 -6.72 34.07
CA LEU A 12 -4.37 -7.25 34.08
C LEU A 12 -3.39 -6.12 33.73
N SER A 13 -2.96 -5.44 34.79
CA SER A 13 -1.87 -4.47 34.75
C SER A 13 -0.53 -5.15 35.04
N SER A 14 0.55 -4.57 34.51
CA SER A 14 1.94 -4.71 34.96
C SER A 14 2.58 -6.12 34.97
N ILE A 15 3.46 -6.36 34.00
CA ILE A 15 4.71 -7.09 34.26
C ILE A 15 5.88 -6.16 33.89
N SER A 16 6.47 -5.58 34.92
CA SER A 16 7.78 -4.94 34.86
C SER A 16 8.71 -5.64 35.85
N GLN A 17 10.02 -5.47 35.65
CA GLN A 17 11.12 -6.06 36.41
C GLN A 17 11.46 -7.53 36.10
N LEU A 18 12.61 -7.71 35.43
CA LEU A 18 13.70 -8.52 35.97
C LEU A 18 15.04 -7.94 35.48
N SER A 19 15.58 -7.01 36.27
CA SER A 19 16.99 -6.63 36.17
C SER A 19 17.79 -7.55 37.09
N ARG A 20 18.83 -8.20 36.56
CA ARG A 20 19.93 -8.72 37.39
C ARG A 20 21.26 -8.68 36.65
N CYS A 21 22.20 -8.05 37.34
CA CYS A 21 23.61 -7.88 37.06
C CYS A 21 24.29 -9.09 36.44
N LEU A 22 25.22 -8.84 35.51
CA LEU A 22 26.55 -9.44 35.60
C LEU A 22 27.60 -8.34 35.42
N SER A 23 28.47 -8.20 36.42
CA SER A 23 29.57 -7.25 36.42
C SER A 23 30.84 -7.94 35.94
N ILE A 24 31.53 -7.39 34.94
CA ILE A 24 32.95 -7.66 34.68
C ILE A 24 33.63 -6.30 34.49
N GLY A 25 34.68 -6.05 35.25
CA GLY A 25 35.43 -4.79 35.23
C GLY A 25 36.88 -4.96 34.80
N ALA A 26 37.60 -3.83 34.78
CA ALA A 26 38.98 -3.64 34.30
C ALA A 26 39.16 -3.78 32.76
N CYS A 27 40.12 -3.11 32.12
CA CYS A 27 41.25 -2.35 32.68
C CYS A 27 41.50 -1.04 31.91
N SER A 28 42.16 -0.08 32.59
CA SER A 28 42.54 1.23 32.08
C SER A 28 43.73 1.17 31.11
N ARG A 29 43.76 2.07 30.11
CA ARG A 29 44.96 2.87 29.81
C ARG A 29 44.61 4.15 29.05
N ALA A 30 45.27 5.23 29.46
CA ALA A 30 45.08 6.58 28.92
C ALA A 30 45.84 6.79 27.60
N PHE A 31 45.37 7.73 26.78
CA PHE A 31 46.27 8.51 25.92
C PHE A 31 45.83 10.00 25.86
N THR A 32 46.83 10.85 25.70
CA THR A 32 46.93 12.27 26.04
C THR A 32 46.03 13.27 25.30
N SER A 33 45.39 14.12 26.11
CA SER A 33 45.28 15.59 26.01
C SER A 33 45.70 16.38 24.74
N GLN A 34 44.77 17.24 24.32
CA GLN A 34 44.93 18.68 23.99
C GLN A 34 45.69 19.14 22.72
N ALA A 35 44.95 19.84 21.86
CA ALA A 35 45.38 21.07 21.18
C ALA A 35 44.21 22.09 21.17
N ARG A 36 44.50 23.39 21.03
CA ARG A 36 43.55 24.52 21.16
C ARG A 36 43.53 25.41 19.90
N ARG A 37 42.33 25.91 19.56
CA ARG A 37 41.98 27.23 18.94
C ARG A 37 42.70 27.70 17.65
N ASP A 38 41.91 27.87 16.58
CA ASP A 38 41.46 29.14 15.95
C ASP A 38 42.40 30.37 15.88
N PRO A 39 42.16 31.36 14.98
CA PRO A 39 41.70 31.32 13.57
C PRO A 39 42.48 32.30 12.64
N SER A 40 42.15 32.40 11.35
CA SER A 40 42.41 33.62 10.54
C SER A 40 41.51 33.73 9.31
N GLU A 41 40.84 34.88 9.15
CA GLU A 41 40.11 35.31 7.96
C GLU A 41 41.05 35.61 6.78
N THR A 42 40.56 35.50 5.55
CA THR A 42 40.46 36.64 4.62
C THR A 42 39.50 36.32 3.47
N ASP A 43 38.62 37.28 3.17
CA ASP A 43 37.69 37.26 2.03
C ASP A 43 38.31 37.85 0.74
N GLU A 44 37.50 37.80 -0.32
CA GLU A 44 37.45 38.67 -1.51
C GLU A 44 37.97 38.15 -2.86
N ALA A 45 37.06 38.20 -3.86
CA ALA A 45 37.23 38.59 -5.29
C ALA A 45 38.47 38.05 -6.08
N THR A 46 38.42 37.61 -7.35
CA THR A 46 37.52 37.73 -8.51
C THR A 46 38.03 36.70 -9.58
N ALA A 47 37.53 36.49 -10.81
CA ALA A 47 36.49 37.10 -11.66
C ALA A 47 35.82 36.01 -12.56
N ALA A 48 35.22 36.41 -13.68
CA ALA A 48 34.71 35.53 -14.75
C ALA A 48 35.57 35.62 -16.04
N ILE A 49 35.09 34.98 -17.12
CA ILE A 49 35.52 35.07 -18.54
C ILE A 49 36.60 34.05 -18.98
N ASN A 50 36.16 32.97 -19.63
CA ASN A 50 36.25 32.93 -21.11
C ASN A 50 35.36 31.83 -21.72
N GLU A 51 34.66 32.18 -22.79
CA GLU A 51 34.05 31.23 -23.71
C GLU A 51 35.12 30.72 -24.71
N GLY A 52 34.88 29.55 -25.30
CA GLY A 52 35.82 28.95 -26.25
C GLY A 52 35.27 27.67 -26.85
N GLU A 53 34.53 27.80 -27.95
CA GLU A 53 33.99 26.68 -28.72
C GLU A 53 35.10 25.71 -29.17
N ARG A 54 34.83 24.40 -29.12
CA ARG A 54 35.25 23.47 -30.20
C ARG A 54 34.54 22.12 -30.18
N LEU A 55 33.67 21.98 -31.17
CA LEU A 55 33.41 20.78 -31.98
C LEU A 55 32.84 19.53 -31.29
N ASN A 56 31.60 19.21 -31.68
CA ASN A 56 31.03 17.88 -31.62
C ASN A 56 31.92 16.85 -32.32
N LEU A 57 32.07 15.69 -31.69
CA LEU A 57 32.37 14.44 -32.37
C LEU A 57 31.55 13.35 -31.70
N GLU A 58 30.45 12.97 -32.37
CA GLU A 58 29.60 11.87 -31.96
C GLU A 58 30.38 10.55 -32.07
N SER A 59 30.50 9.82 -30.96
CA SER A 59 30.80 8.39 -31.00
C SER A 59 29.81 7.67 -30.09
N ASP A 60 28.72 7.24 -30.72
CA ASP A 60 27.68 6.42 -30.11
C ASP A 60 28.33 5.14 -29.55
N SER A 61 28.43 5.08 -28.22
CA SER A 61 28.88 3.91 -27.50
C SER A 61 27.76 3.47 -26.57
N THR A 62 26.81 2.74 -27.18
CA THR A 62 25.88 1.88 -26.44
C THR A 62 26.70 0.99 -25.50
N ARG A 63 26.77 1.38 -24.23
CA ARG A 63 27.25 0.54 -23.13
C ARG A 63 26.23 -0.58 -22.94
N THR A 64 26.35 -1.61 -23.79
CA THR A 64 25.67 -2.88 -23.60
C THR A 64 26.07 -3.41 -22.23
N ASN A 65 25.06 -3.67 -21.39
CA ASN A 65 25.26 -4.03 -20.01
C ASN A 65 25.79 -5.48 -19.94
N SER A 66 27.10 -5.66 -20.09
CA SER A 66 27.76 -6.96 -20.31
C SER A 66 27.90 -7.83 -19.05
N ASN A 67 26.90 -7.76 -18.17
CA ASN A 67 26.73 -8.60 -16.98
C ASN A 67 25.45 -9.44 -17.09
N ALA A 68 25.20 -9.99 -18.28
CA ALA A 68 24.17 -11.01 -18.47
C ALA A 68 24.75 -12.36 -18.03
N ASP A 69 24.21 -12.91 -16.94
CA ASP A 69 24.63 -14.18 -16.37
C ASP A 69 24.34 -15.33 -17.36
N PRO A 70 25.33 -16.13 -17.83
CA PRO A 70 25.14 -17.08 -18.95
C PRO A 70 24.11 -18.20 -18.71
N HIS A 71 23.58 -18.31 -17.49
CA HIS A 71 22.62 -19.32 -17.06
C HIS A 71 21.16 -18.83 -17.00
N GLN A 72 20.86 -17.58 -17.34
CA GLN A 72 19.48 -17.08 -17.36
C GLN A 72 18.75 -17.48 -18.65
N ASN A 73 17.57 -18.11 -18.49
CA ASN A 73 16.70 -18.46 -19.60
C ASN A 73 15.87 -17.22 -20.02
N PRO A 74 16.05 -16.68 -21.24
CA PRO A 74 15.35 -15.44 -21.66
C PRO A 74 13.83 -15.54 -21.57
N TYR A 75 13.25 -16.71 -21.83
CA TYR A 75 11.79 -16.94 -21.69
C TYR A 75 11.26 -16.77 -20.25
N LYS A 76 12.09 -16.99 -19.22
CA LYS A 76 11.69 -16.73 -17.83
C LYS A 76 11.59 -15.22 -17.59
N ASN A 77 12.58 -14.47 -18.04
CA ASN A 77 12.65 -13.02 -17.84
C ASN A 77 11.46 -12.31 -18.51
N GLU A 78 11.11 -12.71 -19.74
CA GLU A 78 9.91 -12.20 -20.45
C GLU A 78 8.59 -12.45 -19.68
N MET A 79 8.45 -13.63 -19.06
CA MET A 79 7.29 -13.95 -18.21
C MET A 79 7.27 -13.11 -16.93
N GLU A 80 8.42 -12.91 -16.29
CA GLU A 80 8.53 -12.06 -15.09
C GLU A 80 8.15 -10.61 -15.38
N GLU A 81 8.65 -10.02 -16.47
CA GLU A 81 8.26 -8.66 -16.90
C GLU A 81 6.77 -8.56 -17.21
N THR A 82 6.20 -9.54 -17.91
CA THR A 82 4.77 -9.58 -18.29
C THR A 82 3.85 -9.61 -17.06
N PHE A 83 4.23 -10.34 -16.00
CA PHE A 83 3.40 -10.54 -14.82
C PHE A 83 3.75 -9.60 -13.64
N ALA A 84 4.87 -8.89 -13.66
CA ALA A 84 5.26 -7.94 -12.62
C ALA A 84 4.16 -6.92 -12.23
N PRO A 85 3.35 -6.35 -13.16
CA PRO A 85 2.24 -5.47 -12.79
C PRO A 85 1.13 -6.16 -12.00
N PHE A 86 0.89 -7.46 -12.24
CA PHE A 86 -0.23 -8.20 -11.64
C PHE A 86 -0.10 -8.33 -10.12
N ARG A 87 1.11 -8.27 -9.57
CA ARG A 87 1.37 -8.17 -8.12
C ARG A 87 0.56 -7.06 -7.47
N PHE A 88 0.43 -5.91 -8.13
CA PHE A 88 -0.23 -4.74 -7.58
C PHE A 88 -1.70 -4.64 -7.99
N VAL A 89 -2.05 -5.14 -9.20
CA VAL A 89 -3.45 -5.18 -9.67
C VAL A 89 -4.26 -6.19 -8.86
N TYR A 90 -3.73 -7.42 -8.73
CA TYR A 90 -4.38 -8.58 -8.11
C TYR A 90 -3.54 -9.21 -6.98
N PRO A 91 -3.19 -8.46 -5.92
CA PRO A 91 -2.47 -8.99 -4.76
C PRO A 91 -3.21 -10.16 -4.09
N GLU A 92 -4.53 -10.25 -4.22
CA GLU A 92 -5.32 -11.31 -3.60
C GLU A 92 -5.12 -12.71 -4.19
N PHE A 93 -4.60 -12.86 -5.42
CA PHE A 93 -4.27 -14.19 -5.95
C PHE A 93 -2.99 -14.76 -5.30
N LEU A 94 -2.19 -13.92 -4.65
CA LEU A 94 -1.01 -14.37 -3.93
C LEU A 94 -1.42 -14.98 -2.56
N PRO A 95 -0.81 -16.10 -2.16
CA PRO A 95 -1.02 -16.69 -0.83
C PRO A 95 -0.42 -15.83 0.29
N ASP A 96 -0.62 -16.26 1.53
CA ASP A 96 0.11 -15.72 2.67
C ASP A 96 1.61 -16.10 2.55
N PRO A 97 2.58 -15.18 2.71
CA PRO A 97 4.00 -15.51 2.63
C PRO A 97 4.46 -16.49 3.74
N THR A 98 3.69 -16.66 4.82
CA THR A 98 4.02 -17.59 5.91
C THR A 98 3.76 -19.06 5.54
N ILE A 99 4.81 -19.72 5.04
CA ILE A 99 4.79 -21.12 4.55
C ILE A 99 4.14 -22.15 5.50
N LYS A 100 4.13 -21.91 6.82
CA LYS A 100 3.65 -22.85 7.85
C LYS A 100 2.21 -23.34 7.65
N TRP A 101 1.35 -22.51 7.07
CA TRP A 101 -0.09 -22.78 6.93
C TRP A 101 -0.53 -22.92 5.47
N ARG A 102 0.42 -22.93 4.54
CA ARG A 102 0.18 -23.01 3.10
C ARG A 102 -0.17 -24.42 2.64
N ASN A 103 -1.01 -24.51 1.61
CA ASN A 103 -1.40 -25.76 1.00
C ASN A 103 -1.76 -25.51 -0.47
N ARG A 104 -0.93 -26.04 -1.38
CA ARG A 104 -1.06 -25.83 -2.84
C ARG A 104 -2.43 -26.24 -3.39
N VAL A 105 -3.02 -27.32 -2.88
CA VAL A 105 -4.35 -27.79 -3.34
C VAL A 105 -5.45 -26.81 -2.91
N ARG A 106 -5.42 -26.38 -1.64
CA ARG A 106 -6.35 -25.38 -1.11
C ARG A 106 -6.24 -24.05 -1.87
N GLU A 107 -5.02 -23.54 -2.04
CA GLU A 107 -4.74 -22.29 -2.75
C GLU A 107 -5.26 -22.36 -4.20
N LYS A 108 -5.05 -23.47 -4.89
CA LYS A 108 -5.57 -23.68 -6.25
C LYS A 108 -7.09 -23.73 -6.32
N LEU A 109 -7.76 -24.38 -5.37
CA LEU A 109 -9.22 -24.39 -5.28
C LEU A 109 -9.79 -22.99 -4.99
N GLU A 110 -9.20 -22.27 -4.04
CA GLU A 110 -9.60 -20.88 -3.73
C GLU A 110 -9.44 -19.99 -4.97
N ARG A 111 -8.32 -20.09 -5.71
CA ARG A 111 -8.11 -19.36 -6.98
C ARG A 111 -9.13 -19.72 -8.06
N MET A 112 -9.50 -21.00 -8.20
CA MET A 112 -10.56 -21.44 -9.13
C MET A 112 -11.92 -20.82 -8.78
N ASP A 113 -12.28 -20.75 -7.50
CA ASP A 113 -13.57 -20.19 -7.06
C ASP A 113 -13.60 -18.66 -7.14
N MET A 114 -12.49 -17.97 -6.86
CA MET A 114 -12.33 -16.53 -7.11
C MET A 114 -12.57 -16.18 -8.60
N LEU A 115 -12.10 -17.02 -9.52
CA LEU A 115 -12.28 -16.81 -10.97
C LEU A 115 -13.72 -17.08 -11.42
N LYS A 116 -14.40 -18.09 -10.85
CA LYS A 116 -15.86 -18.29 -11.02
C LYS A 116 -16.66 -17.10 -10.47
N ARG A 117 -16.24 -16.48 -9.37
CA ARG A 117 -16.92 -15.26 -8.86
C ARG A 117 -16.69 -14.09 -9.81
N ARG A 118 -15.46 -13.88 -10.30
CA ARG A 118 -15.10 -12.85 -11.31
C ARG A 118 -15.76 -13.05 -12.68
N SER A 119 -16.29 -14.23 -13.02
CA SER A 119 -17.15 -14.37 -14.22
C SER A 119 -18.55 -13.80 -14.04
N ASN A 120 -18.99 -13.62 -12.79
CA ASN A 120 -20.35 -13.22 -12.44
C ASN A 120 -20.45 -11.76 -11.98
N ILE A 121 -19.33 -11.16 -11.53
CA ILE A 121 -19.24 -9.75 -11.16
C ILE A 121 -17.99 -9.09 -11.76
N ASP A 122 -18.15 -7.89 -12.30
CA ASP A 122 -17.05 -7.06 -12.79
C ASP A 122 -16.33 -6.45 -11.57
N ILE A 123 -15.09 -6.88 -11.33
CA ILE A 123 -14.23 -6.34 -10.28
C ILE A 123 -13.13 -5.52 -10.97
N PRO A 124 -13.17 -4.18 -10.90
CA PRO A 124 -12.20 -3.33 -11.57
C PRO A 124 -10.82 -3.42 -10.92
N GLU A 125 -9.81 -2.94 -11.64
CA GLU A 125 -8.52 -2.59 -11.07
C GLU A 125 -8.67 -1.38 -10.12
N PHE A 126 -8.08 -1.48 -8.92
CA PHE A 126 -8.01 -0.37 -7.97
C PHE A 126 -6.84 -0.55 -6.99
N TYR A 127 -6.40 0.55 -6.41
CA TYR A 127 -5.29 0.61 -5.46
C TYR A 127 -5.69 1.30 -4.17
N VAL A 128 -4.81 1.23 -3.17
CA VAL A 128 -4.92 2.09 -2.00
C VAL A 128 -4.74 3.55 -2.43
N GLY A 129 -5.71 4.38 -2.03
CA GLY A 129 -5.87 5.74 -2.52
C GLY A 129 -6.94 5.92 -3.61
N SER A 130 -7.36 4.86 -4.31
CA SER A 130 -8.42 4.96 -5.33
C SER A 130 -9.79 5.19 -4.69
N ILE A 131 -10.67 5.95 -5.36
CA ILE A 131 -12.05 6.21 -4.93
C ILE A 131 -12.98 5.18 -5.58
N LEU A 132 -13.72 4.45 -4.76
CA LEU A 132 -14.67 3.41 -5.19
C LEU A 132 -16.10 3.76 -4.80
N SER A 133 -17.05 3.32 -5.62
CA SER A 133 -18.46 3.15 -5.27
C SER A 133 -18.80 1.67 -5.29
N VAL A 134 -19.31 1.15 -4.17
CA VAL A 134 -19.68 -0.26 -3.98
C VAL A 134 -21.18 -0.35 -3.76
N THR A 135 -21.86 -1.17 -4.58
CA THR A 135 -23.29 -1.48 -4.44
C THR A 135 -23.47 -2.84 -3.79
N LEU A 136 -24.13 -2.87 -2.65
CA LEU A 136 -24.45 -4.05 -1.85
C LEU A 136 -25.96 -4.36 -1.93
N SER A 137 -26.34 -5.64 -1.92
CA SER A 137 -27.70 -6.05 -1.58
C SER A 137 -27.86 -6.13 -0.06
N ASP A 138 -28.72 -5.30 0.52
CA ASP A 138 -29.06 -5.32 1.94
C ASP A 138 -30.57 -5.48 2.09
N ARG A 139 -31.01 -6.47 2.88
CA ARG A 139 -32.44 -6.74 3.12
C ARG A 139 -33.15 -5.59 3.86
N ASN A 140 -32.42 -4.83 4.67
CA ASN A 140 -32.98 -3.82 5.56
C ASN A 140 -32.95 -2.40 4.96
N ALA A 141 -32.14 -2.18 3.92
CA ALA A 141 -32.05 -0.89 3.23
C ALA A 141 -33.33 -0.59 2.41
N PRO A 142 -33.75 0.69 2.31
CA PRO A 142 -34.80 1.09 1.39
C PRO A 142 -34.38 0.74 -0.05
N GLY A 143 -35.25 0.06 -0.80
CA GLY A 143 -34.92 -0.45 -2.14
C GLY A 143 -34.09 -1.74 -2.17
N LYS A 144 -33.79 -2.35 -1.01
CA LYS A 144 -32.98 -3.58 -0.85
C LYS A 144 -31.52 -3.48 -1.34
N THR A 145 -31.04 -2.28 -1.58
CA THR A 145 -29.69 -2.01 -2.09
C THR A 145 -29.09 -0.83 -1.35
N ASN A 146 -27.80 -0.91 -1.05
CA ASN A 146 -27.05 0.15 -0.37
C ASN A 146 -25.81 0.48 -1.20
N THR A 147 -25.54 1.76 -1.43
CA THR A 147 -24.40 2.26 -2.19
C THR A 147 -23.49 3.08 -1.30
N PHE A 148 -22.24 2.65 -1.13
CA PHE A 148 -21.24 3.40 -0.37
C PHE A 148 -20.12 3.88 -1.29
N VAL A 149 -19.81 5.17 -1.21
CA VAL A 149 -18.71 5.82 -1.93
C VAL A 149 -17.64 6.23 -0.93
N GLY A 150 -16.37 5.97 -1.23
CA GLY A 150 -15.26 6.37 -0.37
C GLY A 150 -13.88 6.04 -0.95
N ILE A 151 -12.84 6.52 -0.27
CA ILE A 151 -11.44 6.20 -0.59
C ILE A 151 -11.05 4.84 -0.01
N CYS A 152 -10.39 4.01 -0.82
CA CYS A 152 -9.80 2.76 -0.36
C CYS A 152 -8.56 3.05 0.50
N ILE A 153 -8.70 2.91 1.82
CA ILE A 153 -7.61 3.11 2.78
C ILE A 153 -6.59 2.00 2.75
N GLN A 154 -7.05 0.77 2.52
CA GLN A 154 -6.28 -0.43 2.76
C GLN A 154 -6.91 -1.63 2.04
N ARG A 155 -6.04 -2.53 1.58
CA ARG A 155 -6.39 -3.88 1.12
C ARG A 155 -5.67 -4.88 2.02
N GLU A 156 -6.40 -5.82 2.62
CA GLU A 156 -5.87 -6.85 3.53
C GLU A 156 -6.42 -8.25 3.15
N GLY A 157 -5.83 -9.29 3.73
CA GLY A 157 -6.23 -10.67 3.47
C GLY A 157 -5.78 -11.22 2.12
N THR A 158 -5.90 -12.54 1.97
CA THR A 158 -5.43 -13.30 0.80
C THR A 158 -6.53 -14.20 0.27
N ALA A 159 -6.42 -14.56 -1.01
CA ALA A 159 -7.36 -15.40 -1.74
C ALA A 159 -8.83 -14.92 -1.57
N MET A 160 -9.73 -15.85 -1.24
CA MET A 160 -11.16 -15.58 -1.06
C MET A 160 -11.47 -14.67 0.14
N ARG A 161 -10.57 -14.53 1.11
CA ARG A 161 -10.69 -13.67 2.29
C ARG A 161 -10.02 -12.30 2.11
N SER A 162 -9.76 -11.90 0.87
CA SER A 162 -9.31 -10.54 0.57
C SER A 162 -10.42 -9.54 0.85
N MET A 163 -10.05 -8.50 1.58
CA MET A 163 -10.93 -7.43 2.03
C MET A 163 -10.32 -6.07 1.73
N PHE A 164 -11.17 -5.06 1.60
CA PHE A 164 -10.73 -3.67 1.45
C PHE A 164 -11.62 -2.75 2.28
N THR A 165 -11.02 -1.73 2.88
CA THR A 165 -11.74 -0.77 3.74
C THR A 165 -11.89 0.55 3.01
N LEU A 166 -13.14 0.96 2.82
CA LEU A 166 -13.51 2.28 2.31
C LEU A 166 -13.76 3.24 3.48
N ARG A 167 -13.27 4.48 3.37
CA ARG A 167 -13.61 5.59 4.27
C ARG A 167 -14.30 6.71 3.50
N ASN A 168 -15.30 7.32 4.11
CA ASN A 168 -15.83 8.62 3.69
C ASN A 168 -16.26 9.42 4.94
N VAL A 169 -16.32 10.74 4.82
CA VAL A 169 -16.96 11.60 5.83
C VAL A 169 -18.36 11.94 5.35
N VAL A 170 -19.36 11.49 6.10
CA VAL A 170 -20.78 11.63 5.80
C VAL A 170 -21.40 12.47 6.90
N ASP A 171 -22.01 13.61 6.56
CA ASP A 171 -22.63 14.54 7.52
C ASP A 171 -21.70 14.89 8.70
N GLY A 172 -20.42 15.13 8.41
CA GLY A 172 -19.36 15.43 9.39
C GLY A 172 -18.82 14.22 10.17
N HIS A 173 -19.37 13.03 9.97
CA HIS A 173 -18.97 11.80 10.68
C HIS A 173 -18.11 10.90 9.78
N GLY A 174 -16.94 10.48 10.26
CA GLY A 174 -16.07 9.54 9.55
C GLY A 174 -16.63 8.11 9.60
N VAL A 175 -17.12 7.61 8.48
CA VAL A 175 -17.64 6.24 8.31
C VAL A 175 -16.60 5.38 7.61
N GLU A 176 -16.32 4.20 8.17
CA GLU A 176 -15.47 3.18 7.55
C GLU A 176 -16.25 1.88 7.39
N ILE A 177 -16.18 1.29 6.19
CA ILE A 177 -16.80 0.00 5.88
C ILE A 177 -15.77 -0.91 5.23
N THR A 178 -15.56 -2.09 5.83
CA THR A 178 -14.73 -3.16 5.27
C THR A 178 -15.61 -4.10 4.45
N PHE A 179 -15.24 -4.34 3.20
CA PHE A 179 -15.92 -5.23 2.27
C PHE A 179 -15.02 -6.42 1.92
N ASP A 180 -15.55 -7.65 1.97
CA ASP A 180 -14.86 -8.80 1.39
C ASP A 180 -15.03 -8.79 -0.13
N LEU A 181 -13.93 -8.83 -0.88
CA LEU A 181 -13.90 -8.64 -2.34
C LEU A 181 -14.76 -9.66 -3.10
N TYR A 182 -14.89 -10.87 -2.56
CA TYR A 182 -15.61 -11.99 -3.17
C TYR A 182 -17.01 -12.23 -2.58
N ASN A 183 -17.51 -11.35 -1.70
CA ASN A 183 -18.80 -11.54 -1.04
C ASN A 183 -19.96 -11.65 -2.06
N PRO A 184 -20.87 -12.63 -1.95
CA PRO A 184 -22.01 -12.77 -2.86
C PRO A 184 -23.02 -11.62 -2.78
N THR A 185 -23.09 -10.86 -1.68
CA THR A 185 -24.02 -9.72 -1.54
C THR A 185 -23.59 -8.48 -2.33
N ILE A 186 -22.33 -8.40 -2.78
CA ILE A 186 -21.89 -7.29 -3.63
C ILE A 186 -22.49 -7.49 -5.03
N LEU A 187 -23.19 -6.46 -5.50
CA LEU A 187 -23.84 -6.40 -6.80
C LEU A 187 -22.94 -5.78 -7.87
N ASN A 188 -22.21 -4.72 -7.50
CA ASN A 188 -21.37 -3.96 -8.42
C ASN A 188 -20.24 -3.25 -7.66
N ILE A 189 -19.05 -3.17 -8.28
CA ILE A 189 -17.91 -2.38 -7.79
C ILE A 189 -17.50 -1.47 -8.94
N THR A 190 -17.59 -0.15 -8.73
CA THR A 190 -17.19 0.86 -9.71
C THR A 190 -16.05 1.69 -9.17
N CYS A 191 -14.92 1.69 -9.89
CA CYS A 191 -13.84 2.63 -9.63
C CYS A 191 -14.25 4.00 -10.19
N LEU A 192 -14.34 5.00 -9.33
CA LEU A 192 -14.69 6.37 -9.70
C LEU A 192 -13.44 7.15 -10.10
N ARG A 193 -12.37 7.06 -9.29
CA ARG A 193 -11.07 7.65 -9.59
C ARG A 193 -9.96 6.64 -9.29
N LEU A 194 -9.21 6.28 -10.33
CA LEU A 194 -8.08 5.37 -10.24
C LEU A 194 -6.79 6.16 -9.96
N GLU A 195 -6.38 6.19 -8.69
CA GLU A 195 -5.12 6.80 -8.25
C GLU A 195 -4.39 5.90 -7.24
N LYS A 196 -3.06 6.02 -7.19
CA LYS A 196 -2.19 5.45 -6.15
C LYS A 196 -1.75 6.55 -5.19
N ARG A 197 -1.51 6.22 -3.93
CA ARG A 197 -0.79 7.09 -2.97
C ARG A 197 0.64 6.60 -2.76
N LEU A 198 1.43 7.40 -2.04
CA LEU A 198 2.82 7.07 -1.69
C LEU A 198 2.93 5.93 -0.66
N ASP A 199 1.89 5.75 0.16
CA ASP A 199 1.83 4.74 1.22
C ASP A 199 0.87 3.61 0.87
N GLU A 200 1.19 2.39 1.30
CA GLU A 200 0.36 1.20 1.11
C GLU A 200 -0.87 1.15 2.03
N ASN A 201 -0.90 1.96 3.10
CA ASN A 201 -1.99 1.99 4.09
C ASN A 201 -2.27 3.41 4.57
N LEU A 202 -3.47 3.93 4.29
CA LEU A 202 -3.87 5.31 4.60
C LEU A 202 -4.58 5.46 5.95
N ARG A 203 -4.26 4.59 6.92
CA ARG A 203 -4.96 4.54 8.23
C ARG A 203 -4.84 5.87 9.02
N TYR A 204 -3.83 6.68 8.71
CA TYR A 204 -3.62 8.02 9.26
C TYR A 204 -4.71 9.04 8.85
N LEU A 205 -5.52 8.76 7.82
CA LEU A 205 -6.69 9.58 7.46
C LEU A 205 -7.78 9.64 8.55
N ARG A 206 -7.66 8.81 9.61
CA ARG A 206 -8.46 8.91 10.83
C ARG A 206 -8.14 10.14 11.67
N ASP A 207 -6.86 10.51 11.73
CA ASP A 207 -6.31 11.61 12.53
C ASP A 207 -5.99 12.85 11.68
N ALA A 208 -6.33 12.83 10.38
CA ALA A 208 -6.20 13.95 9.46
C ALA A 208 -7.47 14.83 9.42
N PRO A 209 -7.39 16.08 8.91
CA PRO A 209 -8.56 16.90 8.61
C PRO A 209 -9.58 16.17 7.73
N PRO A 210 -10.90 16.38 7.96
CA PRO A 210 -11.96 15.72 7.18
C PRO A 210 -11.85 15.92 5.67
N GLU A 211 -11.32 17.06 5.22
CA GLU A 211 -11.12 17.43 3.81
C GLU A 211 -10.47 16.33 2.97
N TYR A 212 -9.47 15.62 3.51
CA TYR A 212 -8.77 14.55 2.79
C TYR A 212 -9.57 13.24 2.70
N SER A 213 -10.68 13.12 3.44
CA SER A 213 -11.55 11.94 3.53
C SER A 213 -12.98 12.18 3.02
N THR A 214 -13.36 13.41 2.71
CA THR A 214 -14.73 13.77 2.26
C THR A 214 -14.86 13.63 0.75
N PHE A 215 -15.76 12.75 0.29
CA PHE A 215 -16.05 12.53 -1.12
C PHE A 215 -17.57 12.56 -1.38
N PRO A 216 -18.05 13.26 -2.43
CA PRO A 216 -19.48 13.29 -2.75
C PRO A 216 -19.94 11.93 -3.29
N PHE A 217 -21.13 11.49 -2.87
CA PHE A 217 -21.72 10.23 -3.32
C PHE A 217 -22.05 10.22 -4.82
N ASP A 218 -22.46 11.36 -5.37
CA ASP A 218 -22.82 11.52 -6.79
C ASP A 218 -21.60 11.74 -7.71
N MET A 219 -20.40 11.36 -7.26
CA MET A 219 -19.18 11.50 -8.06
C MET A 219 -19.23 10.63 -9.31
N VAL A 220 -19.12 11.27 -10.48
CA VAL A 220 -19.09 10.60 -11.79
C VAL A 220 -17.74 9.89 -11.98
N PRO A 221 -17.70 8.66 -12.54
CA PRO A 221 -16.43 7.99 -12.85
C PRO A 221 -15.58 8.75 -13.88
N GLU A 222 -14.30 8.93 -13.57
CA GLU A 222 -13.32 9.57 -14.44
C GLU A 222 -12.94 8.64 -15.61
N LEU A 223 -13.13 9.11 -16.85
CA LEU A 223 -12.78 8.37 -18.05
C LEU A 223 -11.27 8.46 -18.30
N ARG A 224 -10.60 7.30 -18.27
CA ARG A 224 -9.15 7.18 -18.38
C ARG A 224 -8.78 6.18 -19.47
N ASN A 225 -7.69 6.44 -20.20
CA ASN A 225 -7.11 5.47 -21.13
C ASN A 225 -6.57 4.24 -20.35
N PRO A 226 -7.02 3.00 -20.63
CA PRO A 226 -6.54 1.81 -19.93
C PRO A 226 -5.04 1.54 -20.10
N ASP A 227 -4.42 2.01 -21.19
CA ASP A 227 -3.02 1.71 -21.49
C ASP A 227 -2.05 2.71 -20.82
N ALA A 228 -2.56 3.77 -20.18
CA ALA A 228 -1.74 4.75 -19.48
C ALA A 228 -1.30 4.25 -18.08
N PRO A 229 -0.08 4.57 -17.61
CA PRO A 229 0.41 4.16 -16.28
C PRO A 229 -0.34 4.90 -15.15
N VAL A 230 -0.79 4.15 -14.14
CA VAL A 230 -1.66 4.63 -13.05
C VAL A 230 -1.02 5.82 -12.31
N PRO A 231 -1.75 6.92 -12.06
CA PRO A 231 -1.15 8.14 -11.55
C PRO A 231 -0.89 8.00 -10.05
N ILE A 232 0.27 8.46 -9.62
CA ILE A 232 0.66 8.48 -8.20
C ILE A 232 0.41 9.89 -7.68
N ASN A 233 -0.55 10.01 -6.77
CA ASN A 233 -0.86 11.25 -6.08
C ASN A 233 0.16 11.46 -4.95
N THR A 234 1.02 12.46 -5.14
CA THR A 234 2.13 12.84 -4.24
C THR A 234 1.71 13.79 -3.12
N LEU A 235 0.41 14.10 -2.97
CA LEU A 235 -0.11 14.96 -1.92
C LEU A 235 0.28 14.41 -0.54
N LYS A 236 0.95 15.26 0.24
CA LYS A 236 1.23 15.03 1.66
C LYS A 236 0.05 15.51 2.50
N VAL A 237 -0.39 14.68 3.42
CA VAL A 237 -1.50 14.95 4.33
C VAL A 237 -0.96 15.59 5.61
N LYS A 238 -1.48 16.76 5.97
CA LYS A 238 -1.26 17.33 7.31
C LYS A 238 -2.14 16.61 8.33
N LEU A 239 -1.60 16.29 9.50
CA LEU A 239 -2.39 15.70 10.60
C LEU A 239 -3.02 16.79 11.47
N ASN A 240 -4.09 16.43 12.18
CA ASN A 240 -4.62 17.26 13.26
C ASN A 240 -3.63 17.32 14.43
N PRO A 241 -3.74 18.28 15.38
CA PRO A 241 -2.96 18.22 16.62
C PRO A 241 -3.24 16.93 17.42
N LYS A 242 -2.26 16.49 18.22
CA LYS A 242 -2.40 15.36 19.17
C LYS A 242 -3.59 15.59 20.14
N PRO A 243 -4.25 14.54 20.67
CA PRO A 243 -3.89 13.12 20.57
C PRO A 243 -4.38 12.44 19.28
N TRP A 244 -3.58 11.49 18.79
CA TRP A 244 -3.92 10.64 17.64
C TRP A 244 -4.32 9.23 18.08
N HIS A 245 -5.14 8.55 17.29
CA HIS A 245 -5.51 7.16 17.50
C HIS A 245 -4.30 6.21 17.47
N ALA A 246 -3.26 6.52 16.67
CA ALA A 246 -2.03 5.72 16.64
C ALA A 246 -0.76 6.59 16.66
N LYS A 247 0.35 5.96 17.05
CA LYS A 247 1.69 6.57 17.06
C LYS A 247 2.30 6.60 15.65
N TRP A 248 1.75 7.43 14.77
CA TRP A 248 2.20 7.55 13.37
C TRP A 248 3.70 7.88 13.24
N GLN A 249 4.30 8.51 14.26
CA GLN A 249 5.74 8.78 14.33
C GLN A 249 6.61 7.50 14.23
N LEU A 250 6.06 6.34 14.54
CA LEU A 250 6.74 5.04 14.49
C LEU A 250 6.77 4.40 13.10
N TRP A 251 5.93 4.87 12.17
CA TRP A 251 5.75 4.26 10.85
C TRP A 251 6.55 5.04 9.79
N ASP A 252 7.15 4.35 8.83
CA ASP A 252 7.84 4.94 7.67
C ASP A 252 6.82 5.45 6.62
N LEU A 253 6.05 6.48 6.98
CA LEU A 253 5.02 7.09 6.13
C LEU A 253 5.61 8.21 5.26
N LYS A 254 5.31 8.18 3.96
CA LYS A 254 5.79 9.12 2.94
C LYS A 254 4.71 10.11 2.50
N GLY A 255 3.44 9.74 2.65
CA GLY A 255 2.25 10.53 2.29
C GLY A 255 1.73 11.44 3.40
N VAL A 256 2.48 11.59 4.50
CA VAL A 256 2.18 12.53 5.59
C VAL A 256 3.18 13.69 5.55
N GLU A 257 2.75 14.89 5.93
CA GLU A 257 3.64 16.04 6.12
C GLU A 257 4.63 15.80 7.28
N ASP A 258 5.83 16.36 7.21
CA ASP A 258 6.83 16.12 8.27
C ASP A 258 6.48 16.90 9.56
N PHE A 259 5.94 16.17 10.53
CA PHE A 259 5.63 16.66 11.88
C PHE A 259 6.83 16.56 12.84
N SER A 260 8.05 16.31 12.37
CA SER A 260 9.26 16.25 13.22
C SER A 260 9.43 17.49 14.12
N HIS A 261 9.08 18.67 13.60
CA HIS A 261 9.08 19.95 14.31
C HIS A 261 8.03 20.06 15.43
N GLU A 262 6.94 19.28 15.37
CA GLU A 262 5.86 19.28 16.39
C GLU A 262 6.17 18.32 17.57
N LEU A 263 7.28 17.58 17.49
CA LEU A 263 7.71 16.67 18.54
C LEU A 263 8.72 17.38 19.45
N GLU A 264 8.48 17.37 20.76
CA GLU A 264 9.47 17.85 21.71
C GLU A 264 10.79 17.09 21.52
N SER A 265 11.93 17.78 21.64
CA SER A 265 13.25 17.15 21.48
C SER A 265 13.51 15.99 22.46
N ARG A 266 12.72 15.89 23.54
CA ARG A 266 12.70 14.77 24.48
C ARG A 266 11.88 13.58 23.96
N GLU A 267 10.74 13.81 23.33
CA GLU A 267 9.95 12.77 22.67
C GLU A 267 10.71 12.19 21.49
N TRP A 268 11.29 13.04 20.63
CA TRP A 268 12.11 12.63 19.49
C TRP A 268 13.28 11.72 19.90
N ARG A 269 14.01 12.09 20.96
CA ARG A 269 15.09 11.24 21.50
C ARG A 269 14.57 9.88 21.98
N LYS A 270 13.49 9.83 22.76
CA LYS A 270 12.87 8.57 23.21
C LYS A 270 12.43 7.71 22.02
N LEU A 271 11.83 8.33 21.00
CA LEU A 271 11.35 7.67 19.78
C LEU A 271 12.52 7.01 19.02
N ASN A 272 13.61 7.73 18.84
CA ASN A 272 14.79 7.22 18.11
C ASN A 272 15.51 6.13 18.91
N THR A 273 15.64 6.28 20.24
CA THR A 273 16.14 5.19 21.10
C THR A 273 15.27 3.94 20.99
N TRP A 274 13.95 4.09 20.96
CA TRP A 274 13.02 2.96 20.80
C TRP A 274 13.09 2.31 19.42
N LYS A 275 13.10 3.11 18.33
CA LYS A 275 13.25 2.60 16.95
C LYS A 275 14.55 1.80 16.77
N PHE A 276 15.61 2.22 17.44
CA PHE A 276 16.90 1.52 17.45
C PHE A 276 16.85 0.24 18.31
N SER A 277 16.31 0.30 19.54
CA SER A 277 16.26 -0.87 20.44
C SER A 277 15.33 -1.98 19.93
N GLU A 278 14.22 -1.62 19.29
CA GLU A 278 13.26 -2.58 18.71
C GLU A 278 13.71 -3.10 17.34
N GLY A 279 14.88 -2.67 16.84
CA GLY A 279 15.41 -3.09 15.54
C GLY A 279 14.57 -2.65 14.34
N TYR A 280 13.81 -1.57 14.44
CA TYR A 280 13.00 -1.06 13.32
C TYR A 280 13.88 -0.55 12.19
N GLU A 281 14.92 0.22 12.53
CA GLU A 281 15.89 0.76 11.56
C GLU A 281 16.72 -0.36 10.91
N THR A 282 17.16 -1.35 11.70
CA THR A 282 17.93 -2.49 11.19
C THR A 282 17.07 -3.44 10.34
N ALA A 283 15.78 -3.59 10.65
CA ALA A 283 14.84 -4.41 9.88
C ALA A 283 14.66 -3.96 8.43
N LYS A 284 14.90 -2.69 8.10
CA LYS A 284 14.92 -2.17 6.72
C LYS A 284 16.02 -2.81 5.86
N TYR A 285 17.11 -3.20 6.50
CA TYR A 285 18.27 -3.84 5.88
C TYR A 285 18.27 -5.37 6.03
N ASP A 286 17.28 -5.93 6.73
CA ASP A 286 17.10 -7.37 6.87
C ASP A 286 16.48 -7.97 5.59
N LEU A 287 17.36 -8.36 4.67
CA LEU A 287 17.01 -9.06 3.43
C LEU A 287 16.24 -10.37 3.71
N MET A 288 16.52 -11.06 4.82
CA MET A 288 15.87 -12.32 5.17
C MET A 288 14.44 -12.09 5.70
N LYS A 289 14.19 -10.99 6.42
CA LYS A 289 12.84 -10.53 6.76
C LYS A 289 12.06 -10.13 5.51
N THR A 290 12.68 -9.39 4.59
CA THR A 290 12.09 -9.03 3.29
C THR A 290 11.71 -10.28 2.50
N TYR A 291 12.62 -11.26 2.38
CA TYR A 291 12.37 -12.54 1.72
C TYR A 291 11.24 -13.35 2.39
N ARG A 292 11.15 -13.36 3.72
CA ARG A 292 10.06 -14.05 4.46
C ARG A 292 8.71 -13.33 4.43
N SER A 293 8.70 -12.04 4.09
CA SER A 293 7.47 -11.22 3.98
C SER A 293 6.92 -11.14 2.56
N THR A 294 7.72 -11.54 1.56
CA THR A 294 7.34 -11.53 0.15
C THR A 294 7.30 -12.94 -0.41
N ILE A 295 6.70 -13.11 -1.59
CA ILE A 295 6.66 -14.38 -2.30
C ILE A 295 7.71 -14.30 -3.42
N PRO A 296 8.56 -15.32 -3.64
CA PRO A 296 9.55 -15.32 -4.72
C PRO A 296 8.92 -15.02 -6.09
N ALA A 297 9.66 -14.31 -6.96
CA ALA A 297 9.16 -13.94 -8.29
C ALA A 297 8.74 -15.16 -9.13
N GLU A 298 9.52 -16.26 -9.05
CA GLU A 298 9.20 -17.54 -9.72
C GLU A 298 7.84 -18.13 -9.30
N GLU A 299 7.47 -18.02 -8.01
CA GLU A 299 6.17 -18.50 -7.53
C GLU A 299 5.04 -17.53 -7.91
N GLN A 300 5.32 -16.23 -7.97
CA GLN A 300 4.36 -15.25 -8.48
C GLN A 300 4.05 -15.51 -9.97
N THR A 301 5.06 -15.79 -10.81
CA THR A 301 4.84 -16.09 -12.23
C THR A 301 4.14 -17.43 -12.44
N GLU A 302 4.46 -18.48 -11.66
CA GLU A 302 3.69 -19.73 -11.67
C GLU A 302 2.21 -19.45 -11.40
N ILE A 303 1.89 -18.79 -10.28
CA ILE A 303 0.51 -18.49 -9.87
C ILE A 303 -0.21 -17.61 -10.90
N TYR A 304 0.44 -16.56 -11.42
CA TYR A 304 -0.18 -15.68 -12.41
C TYR A 304 -0.35 -16.36 -13.77
N SER A 305 0.54 -17.28 -14.17
CA SER A 305 0.38 -18.04 -15.42
C SER A 305 -0.87 -18.93 -15.41
N GLU A 306 -1.20 -19.58 -14.27
CA GLU A 306 -2.42 -20.38 -14.11
C GLU A 306 -3.70 -19.53 -14.31
N VAL A 307 -3.64 -18.26 -13.91
CA VAL A 307 -4.80 -17.36 -13.81
C VAL A 307 -4.96 -16.45 -15.03
N HIS A 308 -3.85 -16.07 -15.67
CA HIS A 308 -3.76 -15.06 -16.74
C HIS A 308 -4.72 -15.37 -17.91
N GLN A 309 -4.74 -16.61 -18.40
CA GLN A 309 -5.61 -16.99 -19.52
C GLN A 309 -7.10 -16.81 -19.20
N GLN A 310 -7.50 -17.02 -17.94
CA GLN A 310 -8.88 -16.85 -17.51
C GLN A 310 -9.21 -15.36 -17.37
N LEU A 311 -8.34 -14.57 -16.73
CA LEU A 311 -8.50 -13.12 -16.64
C LEU A 311 -8.57 -12.45 -18.02
N ALA A 312 -7.73 -12.86 -18.99
CA ALA A 312 -7.78 -12.35 -20.36
C ALA A 312 -9.13 -12.64 -21.05
N LYS A 313 -9.65 -13.87 -20.89
CA LYS A 313 -10.99 -14.27 -21.40
C LYS A 313 -12.11 -13.45 -20.75
N LEU A 314 -12.04 -13.24 -19.43
CA LEU A 314 -13.01 -12.41 -18.68
C LEU A 314 -12.97 -10.95 -19.15
N THR A 315 -11.79 -10.33 -19.21
CA THR A 315 -11.60 -8.95 -19.69
C THR A 315 -12.11 -8.78 -21.12
N ALA A 316 -11.87 -9.74 -22.01
CA ALA A 316 -12.41 -9.72 -23.38
C ALA A 316 -13.94 -9.86 -23.41
N SER A 317 -14.53 -10.68 -22.54
CA SER A 317 -15.99 -10.82 -22.39
C SER A 317 -16.62 -9.53 -21.88
N LEU A 318 -16.06 -8.93 -20.83
CA LEU A 318 -16.50 -7.67 -20.24
C LEU A 318 -16.40 -6.51 -21.24
N ARG A 319 -15.30 -6.40 -22.01
CA ARG A 319 -15.15 -5.44 -23.11
C ARG A 319 -16.24 -5.60 -24.17
N LYS A 320 -16.59 -6.84 -24.54
CA LYS A 320 -17.71 -7.14 -25.46
C LYS A 320 -19.08 -6.76 -24.87
N GLN A 321 -19.33 -7.05 -23.59
CA GLN A 321 -20.56 -6.67 -22.90
C GLN A 321 -20.73 -5.15 -22.78
N LYS A 322 -19.66 -4.42 -22.40
CA LYS A 322 -19.67 -2.95 -22.31
C LYS A 322 -19.98 -2.30 -23.67
N ARG A 323 -19.35 -2.76 -24.76
CA ARG A 323 -19.65 -2.32 -26.14
C ARG A 323 -21.09 -2.64 -26.58
N LYS A 324 -21.68 -3.76 -26.14
CA LYS A 324 -23.09 -4.08 -26.41
C LYS A 324 -24.05 -3.15 -25.65
N ARG A 325 -23.72 -2.76 -24.42
CA ARG A 325 -24.55 -1.85 -23.61
C ARG A 325 -24.56 -0.42 -24.15
N THR A 326 -23.44 0.08 -24.67
CA THR A 326 -23.38 1.43 -25.28
C THR A 326 -24.10 1.50 -26.64
N PHE A 327 -24.25 0.36 -27.34
CA PHE A 327 -24.99 0.29 -28.60
C PHE A 327 -26.51 0.15 -28.38
N VAL A 328 -27.16 1.24 -27.99
CA VAL A 328 -28.62 1.35 -28.06
C VAL A 328 -29.01 1.57 -29.52
N LYS A 329 -29.73 0.62 -30.13
CA LYS A 329 -30.29 0.82 -31.48
C LYS A 329 -31.27 1.99 -31.43
N PRO A 330 -31.19 2.98 -32.34
CA PRO A 330 -32.20 4.03 -32.40
C PRO A 330 -33.56 3.38 -32.69
N GLN A 331 -34.56 3.69 -31.87
CA GLN A 331 -35.92 3.29 -32.18
C GLN A 331 -36.38 4.09 -33.40
N LYS A 332 -36.93 3.40 -34.40
CA LYS A 332 -37.63 4.08 -35.49
C LYS A 332 -38.88 4.71 -34.89
N THR A 333 -38.91 6.04 -34.83
CA THR A 333 -40.16 6.79 -34.69
C THR A 333 -41.05 6.43 -35.87
N VAL A 334 -42.23 5.90 -35.58
CA VAL A 334 -43.28 5.54 -36.55
C VAL A 334 -44.07 6.80 -36.90
#